data_AF-A0A3M9Y6F1-F1
#
_entry.id   AF-A0A3M9Y6F1-F1
#
_cell.length_a   1.000
_cell.length_b   1.000
_cell.length_c   1.000
_cell.angle_alpha   90.00
_cell.angle_beta   90.00
_cell.angle_gamma   90.00
#
_symmetry.space_group_name_H-M   'P 1'
#
loop_
_entity.id
_entity.type
_entity.pdbx_description
1 polymer ?
#
loop_
_entity_poly.entity_id
_entity_poly.type
_entity_poly.pdbx_seq_one_letter_code
_entity_poly.pdbx_strand_id
1 'polypeptide(L)'
;MGRGKRRNANKQGRHSGPRSESWKSYAQVEKKHEKLQAYYDGLLQLPEEEREQFWDALKRELPNSFRFAGSKGPFATFDSINLNGTRLLNLQSLADLHADVAAAAVPQYAFVVPNLANAGRTTSLAHATSWASSLIASLLAPGVLPGRSLILLTYDEAADARRPNRVTGLLLGTALPRAVRGTTDDTLYTHYAQLASLQFNWATPHLGRYDAGANVFQFLQDLASRVLVPNRDPPNRAAVNNSASYPGAFAADAARARDIPPPNLRLAGAGDQGVLDHVRSMWWLSAADDTPYDGSGMLHDAVTEPVYRPQAVPEPGVEEGDEQR
;
A
#
# COMPACT_ATOMS: atom_id res chain seq x y z
N MET A 1 50.57 3.46 -71.56
CA MET A 1 50.43 2.52 -70.41
C MET A 1 49.84 3.32 -69.24
N GLY A 2 48.73 3.04 -68.58
CA GLY A 2 47.65 2.06 -68.70
C GLY A 2 46.55 2.49 -67.71
N ARG A 3 45.28 2.38 -68.10
CA ARG A 3 44.11 2.60 -67.23
C ARG A 3 44.13 1.62 -66.05
N GLY A 4 43.85 2.08 -64.83
CA GLY A 4 43.86 1.23 -63.62
C GLY A 4 42.85 1.63 -62.54
N LYS A 5 41.60 1.16 -62.74
CA LYS A 5 40.50 0.91 -61.78
C LYS A 5 40.65 1.39 -60.31
N ARG A 6 39.75 2.31 -59.93
CA ARG A 6 39.21 2.42 -58.55
C ARG A 6 38.60 1.07 -58.14
N ARG A 7 39.11 0.45 -57.06
CA ARG A 7 38.45 -0.67 -56.38
C ARG A 7 37.62 -0.14 -55.22
N ASN A 8 36.32 -0.19 -55.44
CA ASN A 8 35.26 0.04 -54.46
C ASN A 8 35.20 -1.19 -53.54
N ALA A 9 35.57 -1.06 -52.27
CA ALA A 9 35.44 -2.12 -51.29
C ALA A 9 34.13 -1.94 -50.51
N ASN A 10 33.08 -2.56 -51.07
CA ASN A 10 32.00 -3.27 -50.38
C ASN A 10 31.53 -2.72 -49.01
N LYS A 11 30.74 -1.63 -49.02
CA LYS A 11 29.68 -1.43 -48.02
C LYS A 11 28.55 -2.41 -48.35
N GLN A 12 28.60 -3.63 -47.81
CA GLN A 12 27.41 -4.47 -47.78
C GLN A 12 26.44 -3.87 -46.76
N GLY A 13 25.41 -3.22 -47.30
CA GLY A 13 24.24 -2.79 -46.55
C GLY A 13 23.60 -4.00 -45.88
N ARG A 14 23.59 -3.98 -44.56
CA ARG A 14 22.70 -4.85 -43.79
C ARG A 14 21.30 -4.30 -44.02
N HIS A 15 20.54 -4.94 -44.89
CA HIS A 15 19.12 -4.68 -45.07
C HIS A 15 18.44 -4.83 -43.69
N SER A 16 18.14 -3.70 -43.07
CA SER A 16 17.09 -3.61 -42.07
C SER A 16 15.78 -3.90 -42.80
N GLY A 17 15.35 -5.16 -42.80
CA GLY A 17 13.98 -5.49 -43.16
C GLY A 17 13.01 -4.66 -42.31
N PRO A 18 11.81 -4.33 -42.82
CA PRO A 18 10.84 -3.59 -42.06
C PRO A 18 10.58 -4.33 -40.75
N ARG A 19 10.87 -3.66 -39.62
CA ARG A 19 10.43 -4.11 -38.30
C ARG A 19 8.92 -4.28 -38.45
N SER A 20 8.42 -5.51 -38.31
CA SER A 20 6.98 -5.70 -38.17
C SER A 20 6.56 -4.87 -36.97
N GLU A 21 5.81 -3.80 -37.20
CA GLU A 21 5.12 -3.05 -36.17
C GLU A 21 4.05 -3.98 -35.60
N SER A 22 4.44 -4.88 -34.70
CA SER A 22 3.51 -5.72 -33.94
C SER A 22 2.78 -4.93 -32.86
N TRP A 23 3.04 -3.62 -32.77
CA TRP A 23 2.38 -2.72 -31.85
C TRP A 23 1.45 -1.78 -32.62
N LYS A 24 0.18 -2.14 -32.69
CA LYS A 24 -0.87 -1.21 -33.11
C LYS A 24 -1.12 -0.25 -31.96
N SER A 25 -1.20 1.04 -32.25
CA SER A 25 -1.68 2.02 -31.28
C SER A 25 -3.06 1.58 -30.77
N TYR A 26 -3.32 1.66 -29.47
CA TYR A 26 -4.59 1.24 -28.87
C TYR A 26 -5.80 1.95 -29.51
N ALA A 27 -5.59 3.19 -29.98
CA ALA A 27 -6.57 3.97 -30.74
C ALA A 27 -7.00 3.33 -32.08
N GLN A 28 -6.24 2.36 -32.58
CA GLN A 28 -6.49 1.64 -33.83
C GLN A 28 -7.14 0.26 -33.59
N VAL A 29 -7.43 -0.10 -32.33
CA VAL A 29 -8.13 -1.35 -32.00
C VAL A 29 -9.63 -1.13 -32.12
N GLU A 30 -10.30 -1.96 -32.90
CA GLU A 30 -11.76 -1.95 -33.02
C GLU A 30 -12.40 -2.38 -31.69
N LYS A 31 -13.08 -1.46 -31.01
CA LYS A 31 -13.70 -1.68 -29.70
C LYS A 31 -15.12 -2.22 -29.84
N LYS A 32 -15.28 -3.34 -30.54
CA LYS A 32 -16.55 -4.04 -30.72
C LYS A 32 -16.43 -5.48 -30.24
N HIS A 33 -17.32 -5.90 -29.34
CA HIS A 33 -17.37 -7.29 -28.87
C HIS A 33 -18.82 -7.72 -28.58
N GLU A 34 -19.44 -8.39 -29.55
CA GLU A 34 -20.88 -8.66 -29.56
C GLU A 34 -21.36 -9.49 -28.37
N LYS A 35 -20.58 -10.50 -27.94
CA LYS A 35 -20.91 -11.30 -26.75
C LYS A 35 -20.87 -10.50 -25.44
N LEU A 36 -19.98 -9.51 -25.37
CA LEU A 36 -19.83 -8.67 -24.17
C LEU A 36 -20.98 -7.67 -24.10
N GLN A 37 -21.33 -7.09 -25.26
CA GLN A 37 -22.45 -6.17 -25.37
C GLN A 37 -23.78 -6.86 -25.02
N ALA A 38 -24.05 -8.02 -25.62
CA ALA A 38 -25.24 -8.81 -25.30
C ALA A 38 -25.34 -9.21 -23.82
N TYR A 39 -24.22 -9.54 -23.17
CA TYR A 39 -24.20 -9.87 -21.75
C TYR A 39 -24.60 -8.69 -20.86
N TYR A 40 -24.00 -7.52 -21.06
CA TYR A 40 -24.29 -6.33 -20.24
C TYR A 40 -25.63 -5.69 -20.58
N ASP A 41 -26.05 -5.71 -21.84
CA ASP A 41 -27.38 -5.24 -22.24
C ASP A 41 -28.48 -6.09 -21.58
N GLY A 42 -28.28 -7.41 -21.50
CA GLY A 42 -29.21 -8.31 -20.80
C GLY A 42 -29.20 -8.15 -19.28
N LEU A 43 -28.05 -7.79 -18.70
CA LEU A 43 -27.88 -7.60 -17.26
C LEU A 43 -28.47 -6.26 -16.78
N LEU A 44 -28.15 -5.17 -17.49
CA LEU A 44 -28.47 -3.81 -17.07
C LEU A 44 -29.86 -3.35 -17.54
N GLN A 45 -30.35 -3.92 -18.65
CA GLN A 45 -31.68 -3.64 -19.20
C GLN A 45 -31.99 -2.14 -19.33
N LEU A 46 -30.97 -1.36 -19.72
CA LEU A 46 -31.08 0.09 -19.85
C LEU A 46 -32.03 0.47 -21.02
N PRO A 47 -32.76 1.59 -20.91
CA PRO A 47 -33.44 2.21 -22.05
C PRO A 47 -32.46 2.44 -23.22
N GLU A 48 -32.98 2.44 -24.45
CA GLU A 48 -32.14 2.50 -25.66
C GLU A 48 -31.19 3.72 -25.67
N GLU A 49 -31.69 4.88 -25.25
CA GLU A 49 -30.90 6.12 -25.16
C GLU A 49 -29.76 6.02 -24.12
N GLU A 50 -30.01 5.39 -22.97
CA GLU A 50 -29.00 5.22 -21.92
C GLU A 50 -27.99 4.11 -22.28
N ARG A 51 -28.44 3.09 -22.99
CA ARG A 51 -27.59 2.01 -23.51
C ARG A 51 -26.54 2.56 -24.48
N GLU A 52 -26.95 3.46 -25.38
CA GLU A 52 -26.02 4.12 -26.30
C GLU A 52 -24.98 4.95 -25.54
N GLN A 53 -25.43 5.79 -24.60
CA GLN A 53 -24.54 6.60 -23.75
C GLN A 53 -23.57 5.75 -22.92
N PHE A 54 -24.05 4.62 -22.37
CA PHE A 54 -23.23 3.67 -21.62
C PHE A 54 -22.09 3.10 -22.49
N TRP A 55 -22.42 2.59 -23.68
CA TRP A 55 -21.41 2.02 -24.57
C TRP A 55 -20.45 3.06 -25.14
N ASP A 56 -20.92 4.28 -25.40
CA ASP A 56 -20.06 5.38 -25.84
C ASP A 56 -19.10 5.81 -24.74
N ALA A 57 -19.56 5.89 -23.48
CA ALA A 57 -18.69 6.13 -22.33
C ALA A 57 -17.63 5.02 -22.17
N LEU A 58 -18.00 3.76 -22.40
CA LEU A 58 -17.11 2.61 -22.25
C LEU A 58 -16.09 2.48 -23.39
N LYS A 59 -16.45 2.92 -24.61
CA LYS A 59 -15.57 2.97 -25.78
C LYS A 59 -14.64 4.18 -25.77
N ARG A 60 -15.01 5.25 -25.06
CA ARG A 60 -14.22 6.49 -24.98
C ARG A 60 -12.82 6.19 -24.45
N GLU A 61 -11.81 6.64 -25.19
CA GLU A 61 -10.44 6.64 -24.68
C GLU A 61 -10.41 7.52 -23.44
N LEU A 62 -10.08 6.91 -22.30
CA LEU A 62 -9.75 7.70 -21.14
C LEU A 62 -8.43 8.44 -21.43
N PRO A 63 -8.25 9.69 -20.98
CA PRO A 63 -6.98 10.39 -21.19
C PRO A 63 -5.82 9.51 -20.70
N ASN A 64 -4.63 9.62 -21.29
CA ASN A 64 -3.46 8.77 -20.99
C ASN A 64 -3.10 8.67 -19.48
N SER A 65 -3.69 9.51 -18.63
CA SER A 65 -3.71 9.44 -17.16
C SER A 65 -4.54 8.29 -16.55
N PHE A 66 -5.40 7.62 -17.32
CA PHE A 66 -6.20 6.45 -16.90
C PHE A 66 -5.62 5.13 -17.42
N ARG A 67 -4.30 5.05 -17.55
CA ARG A 67 -3.64 3.74 -17.55
C ARG A 67 -3.81 3.15 -16.15
N PHE A 68 -4.91 2.43 -15.95
CA PHE A 68 -5.18 1.62 -14.77
C PHE A 68 -4.08 0.55 -14.66
N ALA A 69 -2.98 0.89 -13.98
CA ALA A 69 -2.21 -0.12 -13.28
C ALA A 69 -2.94 -0.44 -11.97
N GLY A 70 -4.16 -0.95 -12.04
CA GLY A 70 -4.93 -1.56 -10.93
C GLY A 70 -5.12 -0.78 -9.63
N SER A 71 -4.62 0.45 -9.47
CA SER A 71 -4.47 1.06 -8.16
C SER A 71 -5.30 2.33 -8.03
N LYS A 72 -6.51 2.19 -7.46
CA LYS A 72 -7.14 3.23 -6.65
C LYS A 72 -6.52 3.26 -5.22
N GLY A 73 -5.23 2.94 -5.11
CA GLY A 73 -4.59 2.56 -3.86
C GLY A 73 -5.01 1.17 -3.36
N PRO A 74 -4.39 0.68 -2.27
CA PRO A 74 -4.72 -0.63 -1.69
C PRO A 74 -6.17 -0.72 -1.20
N PHE A 75 -6.85 0.42 -1.00
CA PHE A 75 -8.18 0.46 -0.40
C PHE A 75 -9.30 -0.09 -1.29
N ALA A 76 -9.18 0.04 -2.62
CA ALA A 76 -10.24 -0.42 -3.51
C ALA A 76 -10.38 -1.94 -3.61
N THR A 77 -9.39 -2.70 -3.13
CA THR A 77 -9.46 -4.17 -3.13
C THR A 77 -10.22 -4.74 -1.95
N PHE A 78 -10.52 -3.94 -0.92
CA PHE A 78 -11.32 -4.39 0.21
C PHE A 78 -12.80 -4.31 -0.11
N ASP A 79 -13.53 -5.42 0.02
CA ASP A 79 -14.99 -5.45 -0.14
C ASP A 79 -15.71 -4.47 0.78
N SER A 80 -15.19 -4.28 2.00
CA SER A 80 -15.74 -3.31 2.96
C SER A 80 -15.69 -1.85 2.47
N ILE A 81 -14.92 -1.57 1.42
CA ILE A 81 -14.82 -0.27 0.75
C ILE A 81 -15.52 -0.35 -0.61
N ASN A 82 -15.18 -1.34 -1.43
CA ASN A 82 -15.68 -1.47 -2.79
C ASN A 82 -17.21 -1.70 -2.84
N LEU A 83 -17.76 -2.43 -1.88
CA LEU A 83 -19.21 -2.70 -1.78
C LEU A 83 -19.95 -1.66 -0.92
N ASN A 84 -19.29 -0.59 -0.49
CA ASN A 84 -19.89 0.48 0.30
C ASN A 84 -19.73 1.83 -0.41
N GLY A 85 -20.81 2.34 -1.00
CA GLY A 85 -20.79 3.57 -1.80
C GLY A 85 -20.19 4.78 -1.08
N THR A 86 -20.54 4.98 0.20
CA THR A 86 -20.00 6.10 0.99
C THR A 86 -18.49 5.98 1.20
N ARG A 87 -17.96 4.78 1.45
CA ARG A 87 -16.51 4.56 1.59
C ARG A 87 -15.78 4.66 0.26
N LEU A 88 -16.40 4.19 -0.83
CA LEU A 88 -15.85 4.28 -2.17
C LEU A 88 -15.69 5.74 -2.62
N LEU A 89 -16.60 6.63 -2.22
CA LEU A 89 -16.51 8.08 -2.50
C LEU A 89 -15.33 8.78 -1.79
N ASN A 90 -14.70 8.13 -0.82
CA ASN A 90 -13.46 8.62 -0.20
C ASN A 90 -12.20 8.26 -1.00
N LEU A 91 -12.33 7.48 -2.09
CA LEU A 91 -11.24 7.21 -3.02
C LEU A 91 -11.17 8.31 -4.09
N GLN A 92 -10.44 9.37 -3.75
CA GLN A 92 -10.40 10.61 -4.51
C GLN A 92 -9.09 10.80 -5.26
N SER A 93 -9.05 11.83 -6.10
CA SER A 93 -7.86 12.25 -6.83
C SER A 93 -7.00 13.19 -5.99
N LEU A 94 -5.76 13.43 -6.44
CA LEU A 94 -4.90 14.44 -5.82
C LEU A 94 -5.48 15.87 -5.96
N ALA A 95 -6.29 16.13 -6.98
CA ALA A 95 -6.95 17.42 -7.15
C ALA A 95 -7.97 17.69 -6.03
N ASP A 96 -8.67 16.65 -5.58
CA ASP A 96 -9.63 16.75 -4.48
C ASP A 96 -8.92 17.07 -3.16
N LEU A 97 -7.77 16.44 -2.89
CA LEU A 97 -6.93 16.81 -1.74
C LEU A 97 -6.50 18.28 -1.80
N HIS A 98 -6.14 18.80 -2.98
CA HIS A 98 -5.81 20.22 -3.13
C HIS A 98 -7.03 21.14 -2.90
N ALA A 99 -8.23 20.72 -3.31
CA ALA A 99 -9.46 21.45 -3.05
C ALA A 99 -9.78 21.47 -1.54
N ASP A 100 -9.65 20.33 -0.85
CA ASP A 100 -9.84 20.23 0.60
C ASP A 100 -8.85 21.12 1.38
N VAL A 101 -7.59 21.13 0.94
CA VAL A 101 -6.56 22.03 1.49
C VAL A 101 -6.94 23.50 1.28
N ALA A 102 -7.38 23.89 0.09
CA ALA A 102 -7.81 25.25 -0.20
C ALA A 102 -9.07 25.66 0.60
N ALA A 103 -9.93 24.70 0.91
CA ALA A 103 -11.14 24.91 1.70
C ALA A 103 -10.93 24.79 3.23
N ALA A 104 -9.69 24.56 3.68
CA ALA A 104 -9.38 24.25 5.09
C ALA A 104 -10.17 23.04 5.64
N ALA A 105 -10.52 22.09 4.77
CA ALA A 105 -11.30 20.89 5.06
C ALA A 105 -10.45 19.61 4.94
N VAL A 106 -9.14 19.71 5.22
CA VAL A 106 -8.19 18.59 5.08
C VAL A 106 -8.62 17.38 5.91
N PRO A 107 -8.65 16.16 5.35
CA PRO A 107 -9.02 14.98 6.09
C PRO A 107 -8.01 14.67 7.21
N GLN A 108 -8.48 14.02 8.27
CA GLN A 108 -7.60 13.54 9.37
C GLN A 108 -6.58 12.50 8.90
N TYR A 109 -6.88 11.80 7.80
CA TYR A 109 -6.01 10.81 7.18
C TYR A 109 -6.09 10.92 5.65
N ALA A 110 -4.93 10.97 5.00
CA ALA A 110 -4.83 10.88 3.56
C ALA A 110 -3.72 9.90 3.17
N PHE A 111 -4.00 9.04 2.20
CA PHE A 111 -3.03 8.12 1.63
C PHE A 111 -2.88 8.40 0.14
N VAL A 112 -1.75 9.01 -0.24
CA VAL A 112 -1.51 9.45 -1.61
C VAL A 112 -0.64 8.44 -2.34
N VAL A 113 -1.20 7.82 -3.38
CA VAL A 113 -0.43 6.98 -4.30
C VAL A 113 -0.18 7.77 -5.59
N PRO A 114 1.09 8.03 -5.96
CA PRO A 114 1.39 8.67 -7.23
C PRO A 114 0.99 7.81 -8.42
N ASN A 115 0.73 8.45 -9.57
CA ASN A 115 0.66 7.72 -10.83
C ASN A 115 2.03 7.09 -11.18
N LEU A 116 2.07 6.18 -12.15
CA LEU A 116 3.30 5.45 -12.52
C LEU A 116 4.49 6.35 -12.87
N ALA A 117 4.24 7.52 -13.48
CA ALA A 117 5.29 8.46 -13.83
C ALA A 117 5.87 9.12 -12.58
N ASN A 118 5.01 9.60 -11.69
CA ASN A 118 5.39 10.26 -10.45
C ASN A 118 5.92 9.27 -9.39
N ALA A 119 5.60 7.98 -9.53
CA ALA A 119 6.16 6.88 -8.75
C ALA A 119 7.56 6.45 -9.23
N GLY A 120 8.05 7.00 -10.34
CA GLY A 120 9.34 6.60 -10.92
C GLY A 120 9.34 5.22 -11.58
N ARG A 121 8.16 4.65 -11.89
CA ARG A 121 8.03 3.36 -12.60
C ARG A 121 8.22 3.51 -14.11
N THR A 122 7.88 4.67 -14.68
CA THR A 122 8.05 4.98 -16.12
C THR A 122 8.95 6.19 -16.39
N THR A 123 9.47 6.83 -15.34
CA THR A 123 10.37 8.00 -15.41
C THR A 123 11.61 7.76 -14.54
N SER A 124 12.50 8.75 -14.45
CA SER A 124 13.69 8.66 -13.60
C SER A 124 13.38 8.92 -12.12
N LEU A 125 14.27 8.46 -11.24
CA LEU A 125 14.22 8.81 -9.81
C LEU A 125 14.23 10.32 -9.58
N ALA A 126 14.95 11.09 -10.40
CA ALA A 126 14.98 12.55 -10.32
C ALA A 126 13.61 13.18 -10.61
N HIS A 127 12.85 12.63 -11.57
CA HIS A 127 11.47 13.07 -11.84
C HIS A 127 10.55 12.78 -10.65
N ALA A 128 10.58 11.54 -10.15
CA ALA A 128 9.75 11.11 -9.02
C ALA A 128 10.03 11.93 -7.75
N THR A 129 11.30 12.14 -7.43
CA THR A 129 11.73 12.92 -6.25
C THR A 129 11.40 14.40 -6.38
N SER A 130 11.56 14.99 -7.58
CA SER A 130 11.16 16.38 -7.84
C SER A 130 9.64 16.57 -7.66
N TRP A 131 8.83 15.64 -8.18
CA TRP A 131 7.39 15.67 -7.99
C TRP A 131 7.00 15.54 -6.51
N ALA A 132 7.54 14.55 -5.81
CA ALA A 132 7.23 14.32 -4.39
C ALA A 132 7.66 15.52 -3.52
N SER A 133 8.86 16.07 -3.78
CA SER A 133 9.36 17.25 -3.08
C SER A 133 8.48 18.46 -3.31
N SER A 134 7.98 18.66 -4.53
CA SER A 134 7.10 19.80 -4.86
C SER A 134 5.74 19.67 -4.16
N LEU A 135 5.14 18.48 -4.17
CA LEU A 135 3.89 18.22 -3.46
C LEU A 135 4.06 18.46 -1.96
N ILE A 136 5.07 17.85 -1.35
CA ILE A 136 5.33 17.98 0.10
C ILE A 136 5.62 19.43 0.48
N ALA A 137 6.42 20.14 -0.30
CA ALA A 137 6.71 21.56 -0.04
C ALA A 137 5.41 22.40 -0.07
N SER A 138 4.50 22.12 -1.01
CA SER A 138 3.20 22.81 -1.06
C SER A 138 2.36 22.55 0.19
N LEU A 139 2.33 21.32 0.69
CA LEU A 139 1.57 20.93 1.88
C LEU A 139 2.19 21.47 3.18
N LEU A 140 3.52 21.60 3.24
CA LEU A 140 4.23 22.13 4.40
C LEU A 140 4.31 23.66 4.44
N ALA A 141 3.77 24.36 3.42
CA ALA A 141 3.78 25.80 3.42
C ALA A 141 2.98 26.37 4.63
N PRO A 142 3.39 27.52 5.20
CA PRO A 142 2.76 28.05 6.40
C PRO A 142 1.24 28.23 6.24
N GLY A 143 0.47 27.68 7.17
CA GLY A 143 -0.99 27.80 7.20
C GLY A 143 -1.75 26.84 6.27
N VAL A 144 -1.05 26.00 5.48
CA VAL A 144 -1.70 25.06 4.55
C VAL A 144 -2.27 23.85 5.29
N LEU A 145 -1.46 23.18 6.09
CA LEU A 145 -1.91 22.06 6.92
C LEU A 145 -2.29 22.54 8.33
N PRO A 146 -3.44 22.07 8.88
CA PRO A 146 -3.94 22.53 10.16
C PRO A 146 -3.23 21.86 11.36
N GLY A 147 -2.98 22.64 12.41
CA GLY A 147 -2.56 22.12 13.72
C GLY A 147 -1.27 21.29 13.67
N ARG A 148 -1.34 20.08 14.26
CA ARG A 148 -0.25 19.09 14.27
C ARG A 148 -0.47 18.09 13.15
N SER A 149 0.21 18.29 12.03
CA SER A 149 0.16 17.38 10.89
C SER A 149 1.47 16.63 10.72
N LEU A 150 1.36 15.36 10.33
CA LEU A 150 2.48 14.48 10.01
C LEU A 150 2.33 14.01 8.56
N ILE A 151 3.41 14.11 7.79
CA ILE A 151 3.55 13.52 6.47
C ILE A 151 4.60 12.42 6.58
N LEU A 152 4.25 11.21 6.15
CA LEU A 152 5.19 10.13 5.90
C LEU A 152 5.41 10.01 4.39
N LEU A 153 6.65 10.24 3.94
CA LEU A 153 7.08 9.84 2.60
C LEU A 153 7.82 8.50 2.70
N THR A 154 7.35 7.50 1.96
CA THR A 154 7.99 6.17 1.90
C THR A 154 7.76 5.50 0.54
N TYR A 155 8.43 4.37 0.33
CA TYR A 155 8.24 3.48 -0.81
C TYR A 155 7.57 2.18 -0.38
N ASP A 156 6.92 1.48 -1.32
CA ASP A 156 6.30 0.16 -1.14
C ASP A 156 7.34 -0.98 -1.17
N GLU A 157 8.39 -0.83 -1.97
CA GLU A 157 9.46 -1.83 -2.10
C GLU A 157 10.79 -1.22 -2.54
N ALA A 158 11.88 -1.93 -2.26
CA ALA A 158 13.17 -1.66 -2.86
C ALA A 158 13.20 -2.11 -4.34
N ALA A 159 13.86 -1.33 -5.19
CA ALA A 159 13.93 -1.62 -6.63
C ALA A 159 14.75 -2.87 -6.99
N ASP A 160 15.70 -3.26 -6.14
CA ASP A 160 16.57 -4.42 -6.36
C ASP A 160 16.22 -5.56 -5.40
N ALA A 161 15.46 -6.54 -5.90
CA ALA A 161 15.05 -7.73 -5.14
C ALA A 161 16.22 -8.65 -4.73
N ARG A 162 17.47 -8.37 -5.16
CA ARG A 162 18.67 -9.12 -4.71
C ARG A 162 19.24 -8.59 -3.39
N ARG A 163 18.73 -7.46 -2.90
CA ARG A 163 19.16 -6.83 -1.65
C ARG A 163 18.04 -6.93 -0.62
N PRO A 164 18.36 -6.91 0.69
CA PRO A 164 17.35 -6.77 1.72
C PRO A 164 16.43 -5.59 1.40
N ASN A 165 15.12 -5.82 1.52
CA ASN A 165 14.11 -4.82 1.24
C ASN A 165 14.17 -3.72 2.32
N ARG A 166 14.87 -2.63 2.00
CA ARG A 166 15.01 -1.46 2.87
C ARG A 166 14.60 -0.23 2.07
N VAL A 167 13.53 0.41 2.51
CA VAL A 167 12.98 1.62 1.88
C VAL A 167 13.26 2.84 2.74
N THR A 168 13.38 3.99 2.09
CA THR A 168 13.49 5.28 2.79
C THR A 168 12.14 5.64 3.40
N GLY A 169 12.14 6.07 4.66
CA GLY A 169 11.00 6.69 5.33
C GLY A 169 11.40 8.08 5.83
N LEU A 170 10.65 9.12 5.47
CA LEU A 170 10.82 10.48 5.98
C LEU A 170 9.55 10.93 6.70
N LEU A 171 9.70 11.30 7.97
CA LEU A 171 8.67 11.95 8.76
C LEU A 171 8.86 13.46 8.67
N LEU A 172 7.79 14.17 8.34
CA LEU A 172 7.80 15.61 8.08
C LEU A 172 6.54 16.24 8.70
N GLY A 173 6.60 17.54 9.03
CA GLY A 173 5.43 18.30 9.46
C GLY A 173 5.51 18.87 10.86
N THR A 174 4.43 19.55 11.26
CA THR A 174 4.34 20.29 12.51
C THR A 174 4.13 19.40 13.73
N ALA A 175 3.66 18.16 13.53
CA ALA A 175 3.50 17.18 14.60
C ALA A 175 4.83 16.75 15.24
N LEU A 176 5.95 16.88 14.50
CA LEU A 176 7.27 16.50 15.01
C LEU A 176 7.80 17.53 16.03
N PRO A 177 8.15 17.09 17.26
CA PRO A 177 8.84 17.93 18.23
C PRO A 177 10.12 18.54 17.67
N ARG A 178 10.49 19.74 18.11
CA ARG A 178 11.72 20.40 17.62
C ARG A 178 12.98 19.56 17.86
N ALA A 179 13.02 18.79 18.94
CA ALA A 179 14.16 17.96 19.32
C ALA A 179 14.47 16.81 18.34
N VAL A 180 13.49 16.36 17.56
CA VAL A 180 13.62 15.23 16.62
C VAL A 180 13.64 15.69 15.15
N ARG A 181 13.72 16.99 14.89
CA ARG A 181 13.80 17.52 13.52
C ARG A 181 15.24 17.45 13.04
N GLY A 182 15.45 16.84 11.87
CA GLY A 182 16.79 16.66 11.29
C GLY A 182 17.61 15.54 11.94
N THR A 183 16.97 14.70 12.78
CA THR A 183 17.60 13.51 13.37
C THR A 183 17.26 12.26 12.56
N THR A 184 17.92 11.15 12.91
CA THR A 184 17.62 9.81 12.39
C THR A 184 17.05 8.93 13.51
N ASP A 185 16.30 7.91 13.12
CA ASP A 185 15.74 6.89 14.01
C ASP A 185 16.14 5.50 13.48
N ASP A 186 16.78 4.71 14.33
CA ASP A 186 17.30 3.37 14.01
C ASP A 186 16.37 2.23 14.46
N THR A 187 15.19 2.57 15.00
CA THR A 187 14.13 1.61 15.30
C THR A 187 13.73 0.84 14.05
N LEU A 188 13.56 -0.48 14.18
CA LEU A 188 13.11 -1.30 13.06
C LEU A 188 11.61 -1.10 12.82
N TYR A 189 11.28 -0.64 11.61
CA TYR A 189 9.90 -0.52 11.14
C TYR A 189 9.64 -1.44 9.95
N THR A 190 8.51 -2.13 9.99
CA THR A 190 7.87 -2.74 8.81
C THR A 190 6.75 -1.81 8.34
N HIS A 191 6.10 -2.10 7.19
CA HIS A 191 4.93 -1.32 6.77
C HIS A 191 3.78 -1.35 7.78
N TYR A 192 3.69 -2.37 8.65
CA TYR A 192 2.71 -2.42 9.73
C TYR A 192 2.87 -1.31 10.76
N ALA A 193 4.08 -0.72 10.89
CA ALA A 193 4.33 0.41 11.77
C ALA A 193 3.48 1.65 11.43
N GLN A 194 3.08 1.80 10.16
CA GLN A 194 2.18 2.88 9.74
C GLN A 194 0.81 2.72 10.39
N LEU A 195 0.21 1.53 10.25
CA LEU A 195 -1.09 1.22 10.82
C LEU A 195 -1.05 1.22 12.35
N ALA A 196 -0.01 0.62 12.95
CA ALA A 196 0.17 0.62 14.39
C ALA A 196 0.31 2.04 14.97
N SER A 197 1.02 2.93 14.27
CA SER A 197 1.17 4.33 14.68
C SER A 197 -0.15 5.11 14.61
N LEU A 198 -0.99 4.84 13.60
CA LEU A 198 -2.33 5.42 13.50
C LEU A 198 -3.24 4.92 14.62
N GLN A 199 -3.22 3.61 14.88
CA GLN A 199 -3.97 2.97 15.95
C GLN A 199 -3.56 3.53 17.31
N PHE A 200 -2.25 3.70 17.54
CA PHE A 200 -1.71 4.34 18.73
C PHE A 200 -2.16 5.79 18.88
N ASN A 201 -2.04 6.60 17.82
CA ASN A 201 -2.38 8.02 17.85
C ASN A 201 -3.87 8.29 18.10
N TRP A 202 -4.76 7.46 17.56
CA TRP A 202 -6.21 7.61 17.74
C TRP A 202 -6.80 6.70 18.83
N ALA A 203 -5.95 5.96 19.56
CA ALA A 203 -6.37 4.97 20.55
C ALA A 203 -7.43 4.00 19.99
N THR A 204 -7.23 3.49 18.78
CA THR A 204 -8.15 2.53 18.16
C THR A 204 -7.68 1.09 18.33
N PRO A 205 -8.61 0.12 18.37
CA PRO A 205 -8.27 -1.30 18.34
C PRO A 205 -7.42 -1.72 17.13
N HIS A 206 -6.70 -2.82 17.27
CA HIS A 206 -5.91 -3.42 16.18
C HIS A 206 -6.65 -4.59 15.49
N LEU A 207 -6.08 -5.12 14.42
CA LEU A 207 -6.70 -6.15 13.57
C LEU A 207 -6.33 -7.58 13.97
N GLY A 208 -5.63 -7.75 15.10
CA GLY A 208 -5.14 -9.05 15.58
C GLY A 208 -4.08 -9.70 14.68
N ARG A 209 -3.36 -8.92 13.86
CA ARG A 209 -2.35 -9.43 12.93
C ARG A 209 -0.99 -8.80 13.26
N TYR A 210 -0.11 -8.69 12.26
CA TYR A 210 1.22 -8.11 12.43
C TYR A 210 1.21 -6.62 12.85
N ASP A 211 0.07 -5.93 12.78
CA ASP A 211 -0.10 -4.61 13.37
C ASP A 211 -0.05 -4.63 14.90
N ALA A 212 -0.49 -5.70 15.55
CA ALA A 212 -0.48 -5.84 17.01
C ALA A 212 0.95 -5.81 17.60
N GLY A 213 1.89 -6.46 16.91
CA GLY A 213 3.29 -6.57 17.33
C GLY A 213 4.25 -5.58 16.67
N ALA A 214 3.75 -4.64 15.87
CA ALA A 214 4.58 -3.70 15.15
C ALA A 214 5.01 -2.53 16.05
N ASN A 215 6.27 -2.11 15.90
CA ASN A 215 6.75 -0.87 16.48
C ASN A 215 5.96 0.33 15.91
N VAL A 216 5.80 1.37 16.73
CA VAL A 216 5.24 2.66 16.31
C VAL A 216 6.35 3.70 16.22
N PHE A 217 6.15 4.79 15.47
CA PHE A 217 7.18 5.81 15.34
C PHE A 217 7.65 6.31 16.71
N GLN A 218 8.96 6.26 16.95
CA GLN A 218 9.55 6.47 18.28
C GLN A 218 9.11 7.80 18.90
N PHE A 219 9.04 8.87 18.10
CA PHE A 219 8.59 10.17 18.59
C PHE A 219 7.14 10.17 19.14
N LEU A 220 6.28 9.26 18.68
CA LEU A 220 4.92 9.11 19.21
C LEU A 220 4.94 8.49 20.61
N GLN A 221 5.79 7.48 20.85
CA GLN A 221 5.98 6.92 22.19
C GLN A 221 6.58 7.96 23.13
N ASP A 222 7.57 8.72 22.67
CA ASP A 222 8.22 9.75 23.48
C ASP A 222 7.27 10.90 23.87
N LEU A 223 6.25 11.16 23.04
CA LEU A 223 5.21 12.15 23.31
C LEU A 223 4.07 11.61 24.20
N ALA A 224 3.92 10.30 24.31
CA ALA A 224 2.85 9.71 25.08
C ALA A 224 3.07 9.99 26.57
N SER A 225 2.00 10.39 27.27
CA SER A 225 2.03 10.57 28.73
C SER A 225 2.33 9.27 29.47
N ARG A 226 2.09 8.13 28.81
CA ARG A 226 2.44 6.79 29.28
C ARG A 226 2.84 5.94 28.08
N VAL A 227 4.01 5.32 28.15
CA VAL A 227 4.41 4.24 27.23
C VAL A 227 3.73 2.97 27.72
N LEU A 228 2.77 2.45 26.93
CA LEU A 228 2.03 1.25 27.28
C LEU A 228 2.78 0.00 26.82
N VAL A 229 3.08 -0.08 25.53
CA VAL A 229 3.94 -1.13 24.96
C VAL A 229 5.18 -0.48 24.32
N PRO A 230 6.39 -0.72 24.84
CA PRO A 230 7.61 -0.13 24.30
C PRO A 230 7.99 -0.76 22.96
N ASN A 231 8.62 0.03 22.09
CA ASN A 231 9.25 -0.49 20.88
C ASN A 231 10.32 -1.53 21.24
N ARG A 232 10.44 -2.56 20.42
CA ARG A 232 11.41 -3.64 20.60
C ARG A 232 12.02 -4.07 19.28
N ASP A 233 13.28 -4.49 19.34
CA ASP A 233 13.91 -5.12 18.19
C ASP A 233 13.35 -6.53 17.99
N PRO A 234 13.03 -6.92 16.74
CA PRO A 234 12.65 -8.28 16.45
C PRO A 234 13.74 -9.27 16.87
N PRO A 235 13.39 -10.41 17.47
CA PRO A 235 14.36 -11.39 17.97
C PRO A 235 15.25 -11.94 16.86
N ASN A 236 14.76 -11.94 15.62
CA ASN A 236 15.45 -12.46 14.44
C ASN A 236 15.96 -11.36 13.49
N ARG A 237 16.07 -10.10 13.94
CA ARG A 237 16.50 -8.95 13.11
C ARG A 237 17.79 -9.22 12.32
N ALA A 238 18.76 -9.92 12.90
CA ALA A 238 20.05 -10.21 12.26
C ALA A 238 19.97 -11.28 11.16
N ALA A 239 18.98 -12.17 11.21
CA ALA A 239 18.84 -13.31 10.31
C ALA A 239 17.79 -13.09 9.22
N VAL A 240 16.96 -12.05 9.33
CA VAL A 240 15.86 -11.81 8.40
C VAL A 240 16.38 -11.53 6.97
N ASN A 241 15.89 -12.31 6.02
CA ASN A 241 16.06 -12.08 4.59
C ASN A 241 14.75 -11.60 3.98
N ASN A 242 14.42 -10.33 4.20
CA ASN A 242 13.19 -9.71 3.71
C ASN A 242 13.20 -9.37 2.19
N SER A 243 14.14 -9.91 1.42
CA SER A 243 14.15 -9.79 -0.06
C SER A 243 13.18 -10.75 -0.75
N ALA A 244 12.72 -11.79 -0.02
CA ALA A 244 11.74 -12.75 -0.49
C ALA A 244 10.73 -13.07 0.61
N SER A 245 9.46 -13.19 0.25
CA SER A 245 8.39 -13.56 1.17
C SER A 245 8.22 -15.08 1.26
N TYR A 246 7.68 -15.55 2.39
CA TYR A 246 7.16 -16.90 2.49
C TYR A 246 5.90 -17.07 1.60
N PRO A 247 5.56 -18.30 1.18
CA PRO A 247 4.34 -18.56 0.42
C PRO A 247 3.07 -18.19 1.20
N GLY A 248 2.19 -17.40 0.60
CA GLY A 248 0.88 -17.05 1.14
C GLY A 248 -0.29 -17.66 0.37
N ALA A 249 -1.51 -17.17 0.63
CA ALA A 249 -2.75 -17.63 -0.01
C ALA A 249 -2.78 -17.47 -1.54
N PHE A 250 -1.94 -16.57 -2.05
CA PHE A 250 -1.83 -16.28 -3.48
C PHE A 250 -0.54 -16.85 -4.10
N ALA A 251 0.10 -17.82 -3.45
CA ALA A 251 1.26 -18.49 -4.03
C ALA A 251 0.87 -19.18 -5.35
N ALA A 252 1.68 -18.99 -6.40
CA ALA A 252 1.43 -19.60 -7.70
C ALA A 252 1.53 -21.13 -7.68
N ASP A 253 2.38 -21.65 -6.78
CA ASP A 253 2.48 -23.08 -6.51
C ASP A 253 1.42 -23.49 -5.49
N ALA A 254 0.40 -24.21 -5.96
CA ALA A 254 -0.71 -24.70 -5.13
C ALA A 254 -0.23 -25.61 -3.99
N ALA A 255 0.89 -26.32 -4.13
CA ALA A 255 1.44 -27.15 -3.06
C ALA A 255 2.06 -26.33 -1.92
N ARG A 256 2.39 -25.06 -2.20
CA ARG A 256 2.96 -24.12 -1.23
C ARG A 256 1.96 -23.05 -0.78
N ALA A 257 0.80 -22.96 -1.40
CA ALA A 257 -0.25 -22.03 -0.99
C ALA A 257 -0.67 -22.30 0.46
N ARG A 258 -0.87 -21.22 1.23
CA ARG A 258 -1.29 -21.26 2.63
C ARG A 258 -2.56 -20.46 2.78
N ASP A 259 -3.56 -20.97 3.51
CA ASP A 259 -4.76 -20.18 3.78
C ASP A 259 -4.43 -18.87 4.48
N ILE A 260 -5.31 -17.88 4.35
CA ILE A 260 -5.19 -16.63 5.11
C ILE A 260 -5.38 -17.01 6.59
N PRO A 261 -4.36 -16.84 7.44
CA PRO A 261 -4.45 -17.27 8.83
C PRO A 261 -5.51 -16.47 9.59
N PRO A 262 -6.16 -17.08 10.61
CA PRO A 262 -7.04 -16.34 11.50
C PRO A 262 -6.24 -15.27 12.26
N PRO A 263 -6.82 -14.09 12.52
CA PRO A 263 -6.22 -13.12 13.41
C PRO A 263 -6.12 -13.73 14.82
N ASN A 264 -5.19 -13.24 15.62
CA ASN A 264 -5.17 -13.54 17.04
C ASN A 264 -6.16 -12.60 17.75
N LEU A 265 -7.19 -13.18 18.38
CA LEU A 265 -8.29 -12.44 19.01
C LEU A 265 -7.99 -11.93 20.42
N ARG A 266 -6.75 -12.11 20.89
CA ARG A 266 -6.34 -11.95 22.28
C ARG A 266 -5.09 -11.09 22.46
N LEU A 267 -4.49 -10.62 21.37
CA LEU A 267 -3.36 -9.68 21.47
C LEU A 267 -3.81 -8.30 21.94
N ALA A 268 -2.84 -7.54 22.45
CA ALA A 268 -2.94 -6.11 22.64
C ALA A 268 -1.97 -5.41 21.66
N GLY A 269 -2.40 -4.28 21.09
CA GLY A 269 -1.58 -3.45 20.22
C GLY A 269 -0.68 -2.50 21.00
N ALA A 270 0.09 -1.67 20.29
CA ALA A 270 1.06 -0.74 20.89
C ALA A 270 0.44 0.26 21.91
N GLY A 271 -0.85 0.58 21.74
CA GLY A 271 -1.63 1.46 22.62
C GLY A 271 -2.43 0.72 23.70
N ASP A 272 -2.12 -0.55 23.99
CA ASP A 272 -2.86 -1.43 24.91
C ASP A 272 -4.34 -1.61 24.57
N GLN A 273 -4.72 -1.27 23.34
CA GLN A 273 -6.05 -1.56 22.82
C GLN A 273 -6.09 -3.02 22.38
N GLY A 274 -7.22 -3.68 22.63
CA GLY A 274 -7.46 -5.03 22.14
C GLY A 274 -7.78 -5.09 20.64
N VAL A 275 -8.23 -6.27 20.21
CA VAL A 275 -8.65 -6.53 18.83
C VAL A 275 -10.00 -5.86 18.55
N LEU A 276 -10.14 -5.27 17.35
CA LEU A 276 -11.38 -4.67 16.88
C LEU A 276 -12.57 -5.65 17.01
N ASP A 277 -13.65 -5.21 17.65
CA ASP A 277 -14.81 -6.08 17.92
C ASP A 277 -15.44 -6.67 16.65
N HIS A 278 -15.40 -5.94 15.54
CA HIS A 278 -15.86 -6.47 14.26
C HIS A 278 -14.98 -7.64 13.80
N VAL A 279 -13.66 -7.58 14.01
CA VAL A 279 -12.74 -8.71 13.72
C VAL A 279 -13.04 -9.87 14.67
N ARG A 280 -13.21 -9.62 15.97
CA ARG A 280 -13.61 -10.67 16.94
C ARG A 280 -14.91 -11.35 16.52
N SER A 281 -15.92 -10.57 16.12
CA SER A 281 -17.22 -11.07 15.68
C SER A 281 -17.15 -11.84 14.35
N MET A 282 -16.27 -11.45 13.44
CA MET A 282 -16.11 -12.15 12.16
C MET A 282 -15.36 -13.48 12.30
N TRP A 283 -14.44 -13.56 13.27
CA TRP A 283 -13.52 -14.69 13.43
C TRP A 283 -13.76 -15.51 14.69
N TRP A 284 -14.90 -15.33 15.37
CA TRP A 284 -15.18 -15.97 16.66
C TRP A 284 -15.11 -17.51 16.60
N LEU A 285 -15.52 -18.12 15.48
CA LEU A 285 -15.43 -19.57 15.27
C LEU A 285 -13.98 -20.08 15.22
N SER A 286 -13.04 -19.21 14.85
CA SER A 286 -11.62 -19.51 14.77
C SER A 286 -10.86 -19.17 16.06
N ALA A 287 -11.54 -18.87 17.17
CA ALA A 287 -10.88 -18.49 18.42
C ALA A 287 -9.99 -19.59 19.02
N ALA A 288 -10.22 -20.86 18.65
CA ALA A 288 -9.41 -22.00 19.04
C ALA A 288 -8.37 -22.41 17.98
N ASP A 289 -8.41 -21.79 16.79
CA ASP A 289 -7.50 -22.11 15.70
C ASP A 289 -6.12 -21.51 15.96
N ASP A 290 -5.09 -22.24 15.53
CA ASP A 290 -3.72 -21.76 15.59
C ASP A 290 -3.51 -20.57 14.63
N THR A 291 -2.67 -19.63 15.05
CA THR A 291 -2.36 -18.41 14.33
C THR A 291 -0.85 -18.12 14.37
N PRO A 292 -0.27 -17.52 13.33
CA PRO A 292 1.13 -17.09 13.36
C PRO A 292 1.31 -15.74 14.06
N TYR A 293 0.22 -15.06 14.42
CA TYR A 293 0.27 -13.75 15.05
C TYR A 293 0.42 -13.92 16.57
N ASP A 294 1.64 -13.81 17.07
CA ASP A 294 1.95 -13.93 18.51
C ASP A 294 2.29 -12.59 19.17
N GLY A 295 2.26 -11.50 18.40
CA GLY A 295 2.60 -10.15 18.86
C GLY A 295 4.08 -9.92 19.09
N SER A 296 4.97 -10.92 18.97
CA SER A 296 6.39 -10.84 19.32
C SER A 296 7.20 -9.82 18.49
N GLY A 297 6.66 -9.42 17.34
CA GLY A 297 7.38 -8.62 16.34
C GLY A 297 8.36 -9.45 15.51
N MET A 298 8.34 -10.78 15.63
CA MET A 298 9.15 -11.67 14.80
C MET A 298 8.87 -11.43 13.31
N LEU A 299 9.95 -11.30 12.53
CA LEU A 299 9.85 -11.09 11.10
C LEU A 299 9.80 -12.44 10.39
N HIS A 300 8.95 -12.55 9.37
CA HIS A 300 8.84 -13.76 8.57
C HIS A 300 9.17 -13.48 7.11
N ASP A 301 9.90 -14.42 6.50
CA ASP A 301 10.44 -14.31 5.15
C ASP A 301 10.53 -15.71 4.50
N ALA A 302 11.14 -15.80 3.31
CA ALA A 302 11.28 -17.05 2.58
C ALA A 302 12.13 -18.14 3.29
N VAL A 303 12.91 -17.79 4.31
CA VAL A 303 13.75 -18.70 5.11
C VAL A 303 13.11 -18.97 6.47
N THR A 304 12.57 -17.95 7.11
CA THR A 304 11.93 -18.00 8.42
C THR A 304 10.41 -17.94 8.25
N GLU A 305 9.81 -19.08 7.88
CA GLU A 305 8.36 -19.18 7.74
C GLU A 305 7.63 -18.99 9.09
N PRO A 306 6.37 -18.49 9.07
CA PRO A 306 5.58 -18.33 10.27
C PRO A 306 5.22 -19.67 10.93
N VAL A 307 5.29 -19.70 12.26
CA VAL A 307 4.91 -20.87 13.07
C VAL A 307 3.53 -20.64 13.66
N TYR A 308 2.60 -21.53 13.36
CA TYR A 308 1.23 -21.50 13.84
C TYR A 308 1.18 -22.06 15.26
N ARG A 309 0.60 -21.30 16.19
CA ARG A 309 0.48 -21.66 17.61
C ARG A 309 -0.92 -21.31 18.13
N PRO A 310 -1.33 -21.91 19.25
CA PRO A 310 -2.55 -21.48 19.93
C PRO A 310 -2.51 -19.98 20.20
N GLN A 311 -3.63 -19.31 20.02
CA GLN A 311 -3.71 -17.85 20.15
C GLN A 311 -3.19 -17.42 21.53
N ALA A 312 -2.19 -16.53 21.52
CA ALA A 312 -1.57 -15.99 22.72
C ALA A 312 -2.64 -15.47 23.69
N VAL A 313 -2.51 -15.81 24.98
CA VAL A 313 -3.35 -15.22 26.03
C VAL A 313 -2.70 -13.89 26.42
N PRO A 314 -3.46 -12.80 26.67
CA PRO A 314 -2.86 -11.62 27.29
C PRO A 314 -2.14 -12.06 28.56
N GLU A 315 -0.94 -11.55 28.85
CA GLU A 315 -0.28 -11.91 30.10
C GLU A 315 -1.23 -11.66 31.28
N PRO A 316 -1.40 -12.62 32.20
CA PRO A 316 -2.38 -12.54 33.27
C PRO A 316 -1.99 -11.40 34.22
N GLY A 317 -2.70 -10.27 34.13
CA GLY A 317 -2.47 -9.11 34.98
C GLY A 317 -3.60 -8.07 35.01
N VAL A 318 -4.70 -8.28 34.29
CA VAL A 318 -5.90 -7.44 34.40
C VAL A 318 -7.06 -8.37 34.68
N GLU A 319 -7.38 -8.53 35.96
CA GLU A 319 -8.64 -9.14 36.39
C GLU A 319 -9.78 -8.35 35.74
N GLU A 320 -10.58 -9.03 34.91
CA GLU A 320 -11.94 -8.58 34.62
C GLU A 320 -12.65 -8.51 35.97
N GLY A 321 -12.90 -7.28 36.44
CA GLY A 321 -13.77 -7.04 37.57
C GLY A 321 -15.13 -7.63 37.25
N ASP A 322 -15.46 -8.72 37.95
CA ASP A 322 -16.80 -9.27 38.04
C ASP A 322 -17.77 -8.16 38.50
N GLU A 323 -18.50 -7.55 37.55
CA GLU A 323 -19.78 -6.92 37.86
C GLU A 323 -20.87 -7.99 37.76
N GLN A 324 -21.06 -8.72 38.86
CA GLN A 324 -22.34 -9.35 39.17
C GLN A 324 -22.78 -9.00 40.61
N ARG A 325 -23.79 -8.12 40.65
CA ARG A 325 -24.74 -7.80 41.74
C ARG A 325 -24.33 -6.78 42.81
#